data_AF-A0A4U0UXW3-F1
#
_entry.id   AF-A0A4U0UXW3-F1
#
_cell.length_a   1.000
_cell.length_b   1.000
_cell.length_c   1.000
_cell.angle_alpha   90.00
_cell.angle_beta   90.00
_cell.angle_gamma   90.00
#
_symmetry.space_group_name_H-M   'P 1'
#
loop_
_entity.id
_entity.type
_entity.pdbx_description
1 polymer ?
#
loop_
_entity_poly.entity_id
_entity_poly.type
_entity_poly.pdbx_seq_one_letter_code
_entity_poly.pdbx_strand_id
1 'polypeptide(L)' 'MPTTTEAYIARPPSSSLHLEPVTYPDLAPHELLVDILAASVCHSDVRAAQGTFHMKPPLILGHEGAGYVREIGSGVT' A
#
# COMPACT_ATOMS: atom_id res chain seq x y z
N MET A 1 -1.81 -18.46 3.07
CA MET A 1 -1.55 -18.48 1.62
C MET A 1 -1.27 -17.05 1.18
N PRO A 2 -0.14 -16.78 0.51
CA PRO A 2 0.22 -15.42 0.13
C PRO A 2 -0.88 -14.85 -0.76
N THR A 3 -1.33 -13.64 -0.43
CA THR A 3 -2.40 -12.98 -1.17
C THR A 3 -1.80 -12.06 -2.23
N THR A 4 -2.36 -12.12 -3.44
CA THR A 4 -1.95 -11.26 -4.56
C THR A 4 -3.07 -10.28 -4.86
N THR A 5 -2.71 -9.01 -5.01
CA THR A 5 -3.61 -7.92 -5.43
C THR A 5 -2.88 -7.01 -6.42
N GLU A 6 -3.56 -6.01 -6.98
CA GLU A 6 -2.94 -4.96 -7.78
C GLU A 6 -2.73 -3.70 -6.95
N ALA A 7 -1.61 -3.00 -7.17
CA ALA A 7 -1.33 -1.72 -6.53
C ALA A 7 -0.58 -0.79 -7.49
N TYR A 8 -0.76 0.52 -7.32
CA TYR A 8 0.07 1.51 -8.00
C TYR A 8 1.42 1.65 -7.29
N ILE A 9 2.51 1.36 -8.02
CA ILE A 9 3.88 1.46 -7.52
C ILE A 9 4.55 2.67 -8.18
N ALA A 10 5.05 3.60 -7.36
CA ALA A 10 5.95 4.65 -7.80
C ALA A 10 7.33 4.07 -8.06
N ARG A 11 7.86 4.19 -9.28
CA ARG A 11 9.20 3.71 -9.63
C ARG A 11 10.17 4.85 -9.99
N PRO A 12 11.47 4.70 -9.66
CA PRO A 12 12.50 5.59 -10.17
C PRO A 12 12.77 5.30 -11.67
N PRO A 13 13.27 6.28 -12.44
CA PRO A 13 13.64 7.64 -12.03
C PRO A 13 12.50 8.67 -12.14
N SER A 14 11.38 8.32 -12.78
CA SER A 14 10.33 9.27 -13.21
C SER A 14 9.24 9.54 -12.18
N SER A 15 9.24 8.90 -11.01
CA SER A 15 8.13 8.94 -10.04
C SER A 15 6.77 8.56 -10.64
N SER A 16 6.77 7.87 -11.79
CA SER A 16 5.57 7.41 -12.47
C SER A 16 4.95 6.24 -11.71
N LEU A 17 3.62 6.21 -11.70
CA LEU A 17 2.84 5.15 -11.07
C LEU A 17 2.51 4.07 -12.10
N HIS A 18 2.82 2.82 -11.75
CA HIS A 18 2.51 1.65 -12.55
C HIS A 18 1.60 0.73 -11.76
N LEU A 19 0.49 0.31 -12.36
CA LEU A 19 -0.35 -0.73 -11.77
C LEU A 19 0.35 -2.07 -11.94
N GLU A 20 0.69 -2.72 -10.84
CA GLU A 20 1.46 -3.96 -10.82
C GLU A 20 0.84 -4.97 -9.83
N PRO A 21 0.95 -6.28 -10.10
CA PRO A 21 0.60 -7.30 -9.12
C PRO A 21 1.60 -7.27 -7.96
N VAL A 22 1.09 -7.32 -6.74
CA VAL A 22 1.84 -7.36 -5.50
C VAL A 22 1.39 -8.55 -4.68
N THR A 23 2.35 -9.33 -4.19
CA THR A 23 2.13 -10.47 -3.31
C THR A 23 2.72 -10.18 -1.94
N TYR A 24 1.92 -10.33 -0.89
CA TYR A 24 2.35 -10.15 0.50
C TYR A 24 2.20 -11.46 1.29
N PRO A 25 2.96 -11.63 2.39
CA PRO A 25 2.95 -12.84 3.19
C PRO A 25 1.60 -13.06 3.88
N ASP A 26 1.47 -14.22 4.51
CA ASP A 26 0.33 -14.55 5.37
C ASP A 26 0.21 -13.57 6.54
N LEU A 27 -1.03 -13.28 6.95
CA LEU A 27 -1.35 -12.32 7.98
C LEU A 27 -0.72 -12.71 9.32
N ALA A 28 0.04 -11.81 9.94
CA ALA A 28 0.62 -12.06 11.25
C ALA A 28 -0.45 -11.95 12.36
N PRO A 29 -0.20 -12.50 13.57
CA PRO A 29 -1.21 -12.56 14.63
C PRO A 29 -1.87 -11.22 15.02
N HIS A 30 -1.15 -10.10 14.91
CA HIS A 30 -1.64 -8.78 15.31
C HIS A 30 -1.87 -7.83 14.12
N GLU A 31 -2.01 -8.39 12.92
CA GLU A 31 -2.30 -7.63 11.71
C GLU A 31 -3.76 -7.81 11.29
N LEU A 32 -4.23 -6.90 10.44
CA LEU A 32 -5.51 -7.00 9.76
C LEU A 32 -5.29 -6.80 8.27
N LEU A 33 -6.07 -7.52 7.46
CA LEU A 33 -6.11 -7.34 6.03
C LEU A 33 -7.35 -6.51 5.67
N VAL A 34 -7.15 -5.40 4.97
CA VAL A 34 -8.23 -4.52 4.50
C VAL A 34 -8.35 -4.61 2.98
N ASP A 35 -9.56 -4.86 2.49
CA ASP A 35 -9.91 -4.58 1.11
C ASP A 35 -10.18 -3.07 0.97
N ILE A 36 -9.23 -2.35 0.38
CA ILE A 36 -9.30 -0.90 0.20
C ILE A 36 -10.37 -0.56 -0.83
N LEU A 37 -11.39 0.20 -0.42
CA LEU A 37 -12.47 0.68 -1.30
C LEU A 37 -12.09 2.00 -1.96
N ALA A 38 -11.44 2.89 -1.22
CA ALA A 38 -11.00 4.19 -1.70
C ALA A 38 -9.72 4.64 -0.99
N ALA A 39 -8.86 5.35 -1.71
CA ALA A 39 -7.71 6.05 -1.16
C ALA A 39 -7.61 7.44 -1.80
N SER A 40 -7.33 8.48 -1.00
CA SER A 40 -7.08 9.83 -1.51
C SER A 40 -5.61 10.02 -1.91
N VAL A 41 -5.36 11.08 -2.69
CA VAL A 41 -4.01 11.51 -3.07
C VAL A 41 -3.69 12.77 -2.31
N CYS A 42 -2.69 12.69 -1.43
CA CYS A 42 -2.19 13.83 -0.69
C CYS A 42 -0.89 14.36 -1.32
N HIS A 43 -0.55 15.61 -1.04
CA HIS A 43 0.67 16.24 -1.56
C HIS A 43 1.95 15.55 -1.07
N SER A 44 1.93 14.98 0.15
CA SER A 44 3.04 14.19 0.70
C SER A 44 3.31 12.92 -0.10
N ASP A 45 2.28 12.28 -0.69
CA ASP A 45 2.45 11.11 -1.55
C ASP A 45 3.24 11.47 -2.81
N VAL A 46 2.90 12.61 -3.44
CA VAL A 46 3.62 13.11 -4.63
C VAL A 46 5.09 13.37 -4.31
N ARG A 47 5.37 14.00 -3.17
CA ARG A 47 6.75 14.26 -2.75
C ARG A 47 7.52 12.97 -2.42
N ALA A 48 6.86 11.98 -1.82
CA ALA A 48 7.44 10.66 -1.56
C ALA A 48 7.71 9.91 -2.88
N ALA A 49 6.79 9.97 -3.85
CA ALA A 49 6.99 9.42 -5.19
C ALA A 49 8.22 10.02 -5.89
N GLN A 50 8.48 11.31 -5.68
CA GLN A 50 9.67 12.02 -6.18
C GLN A 50 10.94 11.76 -5.34
N GLY A 51 10.84 11.00 -4.25
CA GLY A 51 11.95 10.71 -3.34
C GLY A 51 12.41 11.91 -2.50
N THR A 52 11.54 12.92 -2.33
CA THR A 52 11.86 14.18 -1.64
C THR A 52 11.22 14.30 -0.25
N PHE A 53 10.53 13.26 0.23
CA PHE A 53 9.82 13.27 1.51
C PHE A 53 9.80 11.90 2.19
N HIS A 54 10.48 11.77 3.33
CA HIS A 54 10.60 10.61 4.24
C HIS A 54 11.06 9.26 3.64
N MET A 55 10.60 8.89 2.46
CA MET A 55 10.87 7.63 1.76
C MET A 55 11.28 7.89 0.31
N LYS A 56 11.85 6.88 -0.35
CA LYS A 56 12.26 6.93 -1.75
C LYS A 56 11.69 5.74 -2.52
N PRO A 57 11.31 5.90 -3.80
CA PRO A 57 10.89 4.80 -4.68
C PRO A 57 11.89 3.63 -4.69
N PRO A 58 11.42 2.37 -4.89
CA PRO A 58 10.05 1.98 -5.22
C PRO A 58 9.09 1.95 -4.02
N LEU A 59 7.88 2.46 -4.18
CA LEU A 59 6.89 2.59 -3.09
C LEU A 59 5.46 2.31 -3.59
N ILE A 60 4.67 1.60 -2.78
CA ILE A 60 3.21 1.72 -2.79
C ILE A 60 2.87 2.92 -1.89
N LEU A 61 2.15 3.89 -2.43
CA LEU A 61 1.79 5.13 -1.75
C LEU A 61 0.36 5.04 -1.16
N GLY A 62 -0.11 6.15 -0.58
CA GLY A 62 -1.46 6.24 -0.03
C GLY A 62 -1.47 5.94 1.46
N HIS A 63 -1.56 7.01 2.25
CA HIS A 63 -1.66 6.94 3.72
C HIS A 63 -3.06 7.38 4.22
N GLU A 64 -4.00 7.55 3.28
CA GLU A 64 -5.37 8.00 3.53
C GLU A 64 -6.34 7.06 2.81
N GLY A 65 -6.59 5.88 3.40
CA GLY A 65 -7.43 4.84 2.82
C GLY A 65 -8.64 4.49 3.69
N ALA A 66 -9.73 4.08 3.04
CA ALA A 66 -10.92 3.52 3.67
C ALA A 66 -11.35 2.23 2.95
N GLY A 67 -11.82 1.25 3.70
CA GLY A 67 -12.15 -0.07 3.17
C GLY A 67 -12.82 -0.97 4.20
N TYR A 68 -12.91 -2.25 3.87
CA TYR A 68 -13.52 -3.27 4.72
C TYR A 68 -12.45 -4.22 5.25
N VAL A 69 -12.55 -4.58 6.54
CA VAL A 69 -11.70 -5.63 7.12
C VAL A 69 -12.10 -6.96 6.50
N ARG A 70 -11.18 -7.57 5.75
CA ARG A 70 -11.35 -8.87 5.10
C ARG A 70 -10.99 -10.02 6.02
N GLU A 71 -9.90 -9.89 6.76
CA GLU A 71 -9.36 -10.91 7.65
C GLU A 71 -8.62 -10.25 8.81
N ILE A 72 -8.60 -10.91 9.97
CA ILE A 72 -7.84 -10.47 11.16
C ILE A 72 -6.94 -11.60 11.66
N GLY A 73 -5.77 -11.24 12.17
CA GLY A 73 -4.86 -12.17 12.82
C GLY A 73 -5.44 -12.72 14.13
N SER A 74 -4.92 -13.86 14.58
CA SER A 74 -5.42 -14.59 15.75
C SER A 74 -5.32 -13.84 17.08
N GLY A 75 -4.53 -12.77 17.14
CA GLY A 75 -4.33 -11.91 18.30
C GLY A 75 -5.01 -10.55 18.20
N VAL A 76 -5.90 -10.34 17.22
CA VAL A 76 -6.75 -9.14 17.10
C VAL A 76 -8.05 -9.36 17.89
N THR A 77 -8.47 -8.36 18.67
CA THR A 77 -9.68 -8.37 19.52
C THR A 77 -10.56 -7.16 19.28
#